data_AF-A0A4V5UL57-F1
#
_entry.id   AF-A0A4V5UL57-F1
#
_cell.length_a   1.000
_cell.length_b   1.000
_cell.length_c   1.000
_cell.angle_alpha   90.00
_cell.angle_beta   90.00
_cell.angle_gamma   90.00
#
_symmetry.space_group_name_H-M   'P 1'
#
loop_
_entity.id
_entity.type
_entity.pdbx_description
1 polymer ?
#
loop_
_entity_poly.entity_id
_entity_poly.type
_entity_poly.pdbx_seq_one_letter_code
_entity_poly.pdbx_strand_id
1 'polypeptide(L)'
;MSPSSHTTAVQRIYEQHHSWLHGWLKGKLHNACDAADVAHDTFVRILGGRDAVQILEPRDYLATIARGLVIDRYRRHAIEQAYKQSLAERPEATAISEEDKAIIIETLVAVDKALCSLGERARRIFMLSQIEGLTYQQIADQLRVSLTTVKKHMVRALTECSLIMASL
;
A
#
# COMPACT_ATOMS: atom_id res chain seq x y z
N MET A 1 -9.26 46.36 -20.54
CA MET A 1 -10.35 45.73 -19.75
C MET A 1 -10.18 46.18 -18.31
N SER A 2 -11.18 46.87 -17.75
CA SER A 2 -11.14 47.27 -16.33
C SER A 2 -11.22 46.01 -15.45
N PRO A 3 -10.42 45.90 -14.38
CA PRO A 3 -10.51 44.77 -13.46
C PRO A 3 -11.91 44.70 -12.84
N SER A 4 -12.44 43.48 -12.67
CA SER A 4 -13.69 43.28 -11.95
C SER A 4 -13.54 43.76 -10.49
N SER A 5 -14.63 44.21 -9.87
CA SER A 5 -14.63 44.63 -8.45
C SER A 5 -14.03 43.57 -7.53
N HIS A 6 -14.27 42.29 -7.86
CA HIS A 6 -13.65 41.14 -7.22
C HIS A 6 -12.13 41.15 -7.31
N THR A 7 -11.55 41.27 -8.51
CA THR A 7 -10.09 41.26 -8.73
C THR A 7 -9.41 42.41 -7.98
N THR A 8 -10.00 43.60 -8.00
CA THR A 8 -9.47 44.76 -7.26
C THR A 8 -9.52 44.55 -5.74
N ALA A 9 -10.57 43.92 -5.22
CA ALA A 9 -10.64 43.57 -3.81
C ALA A 9 -9.56 42.54 -3.42
N VAL A 10 -9.36 41.50 -4.24
CA VAL A 10 -8.28 40.52 -4.00
C VAL A 10 -6.90 41.17 -4.02
N GLN A 11 -6.64 42.07 -4.97
CA GLN A 11 -5.38 42.81 -5.03
C GLN A 11 -5.13 43.61 -3.75
N ARG A 12 -6.14 44.34 -3.25
CA ARG A 12 -6.02 45.10 -2.00
C ARG A 12 -5.74 44.19 -0.80
N ILE A 13 -6.44 43.06 -0.69
CA ILE A 13 -6.19 42.08 0.38
C ILE A 13 -4.77 41.52 0.28
N TYR A 14 -4.28 41.23 -0.93
CA TYR A 14 -2.93 40.73 -1.16
C TYR A 14 -1.88 41.73 -0.69
N GLU A 15 -1.95 42.97 -1.18
CA GLU A 15 -1.01 44.05 -0.83
C GLU A 15 -0.96 44.30 0.68
N GLN A 16 -2.10 44.22 1.37
CA GLN A 16 -2.21 44.52 2.80
C GLN A 16 -1.86 43.34 3.72
N HIS A 17 -2.05 42.09 3.28
CA HIS A 17 -2.04 40.94 4.19
C HIS A 17 -1.10 39.80 3.77
N HIS A 18 -0.52 39.82 2.58
CA HIS A 18 0.41 38.77 2.14
C HIS A 18 1.60 38.60 3.10
N SER A 19 2.26 39.69 3.49
CA SER A 19 3.42 39.67 4.40
C SER A 19 3.09 39.07 5.77
N TRP A 20 1.94 39.44 6.32
CA TRP A 20 1.42 38.88 7.57
C TRP A 20 1.13 37.38 7.44
N LEU A 21 0.43 36.97 6.37
CA LEU A 21 0.07 35.57 6.15
C LEU A 21 1.32 34.70 5.99
N HIS A 22 2.27 35.15 5.18
CA HIS A 22 3.55 34.47 4.98
C HIS A 22 4.34 34.34 6.29
N GLY A 23 4.42 35.41 7.10
CA GLY A 23 5.07 35.37 8.41
C GLY A 23 4.42 34.39 9.38
N TRP A 24 3.08 34.39 9.44
CA TRP A 24 2.31 33.45 10.25
C TRP A 24 2.49 31.99 9.79
N LEU A 25 2.53 31.75 8.47
CA LEU A 25 2.79 30.43 7.89
C LEU A 25 4.22 29.93 8.13
N LYS A 26 5.24 30.80 8.08
CA LYS A 26 6.62 30.43 8.43
C LYS A 26 6.71 29.88 9.85
N GLY A 27 6.00 30.47 10.80
CA GLY A 27 5.95 29.98 12.18
C GLY A 27 5.23 28.63 12.34
N LYS A 28 4.31 28.28 11.43
CA LYS A 28 3.62 26.97 11.46
C LYS A 28 4.38 25.88 10.73
N LEU A 29 4.87 26.17 9.52
CA LEU A 29 5.47 25.18 8.63
C LEU A 29 6.96 24.99 8.87
N HIS A 30 7.65 25.92 9.54
CA HIS A 30 9.09 25.89 9.80
C HIS A 30 9.97 25.81 8.53
N ASN A 31 9.36 25.99 7.35
CA ASN A 31 10.00 26.00 6.03
C ASN A 31 9.50 27.22 5.25
N ALA A 32 10.42 28.04 4.76
CA ALA A 32 10.10 29.26 4.03
C ALA A 32 9.47 29.00 2.65
N CYS A 33 9.90 27.94 1.95
CA CYS A 33 9.33 27.58 0.65
C CYS A 33 7.89 27.09 0.81
N ASP A 34 7.66 26.18 1.76
CA ASP A 34 6.30 25.68 2.03
C ASP A 34 5.34 26.81 2.46
N ALA A 35 5.85 27.78 3.24
CA ALA A 35 5.07 28.94 3.64
C ALA A 35 4.71 29.84 2.46
N ALA A 36 5.63 30.04 1.51
CA ALA A 36 5.36 30.78 0.28
C ALA A 36 4.33 30.08 -0.61
N ASP A 37 4.43 28.76 -0.77
CA ASP A 37 3.49 27.95 -1.55
C ASP A 37 2.07 28.03 -0.95
N VAL A 38 1.94 27.82 0.36
CA VAL A 38 0.63 27.87 1.02
C VAL A 38 0.04 29.29 0.99
N ALA A 39 0.87 30.33 1.11
CA ALA A 39 0.42 31.72 0.96
C ALA A 39 -0.11 31.95 -0.47
N HIS A 40 0.64 31.51 -1.48
CA HIS A 40 0.23 31.59 -2.87
C HIS A 40 -1.09 30.86 -3.12
N ASP A 41 -1.20 29.60 -2.72
CA ASP A 41 -2.41 28.79 -2.87
C ASP A 41 -3.62 29.41 -2.18
N THR A 42 -3.40 30.05 -1.02
CA THR A 42 -4.47 30.78 -0.32
C THR A 42 -5.02 31.88 -1.20
N PHE A 43 -4.17 32.70 -1.81
CA PHE A 43 -4.61 33.79 -2.69
C PHE A 43 -5.18 33.30 -4.03
N VAL A 44 -4.64 32.23 -4.61
CA VAL A 44 -5.23 31.57 -5.79
C VAL A 44 -6.66 31.13 -5.50
N ARG A 45 -6.91 30.58 -4.31
CA ARG A 45 -8.25 30.13 -3.89
C ARG A 45 -9.24 31.27 -3.73
N ILE A 46 -8.77 32.43 -3.25
CA ILE A 46 -9.60 33.65 -3.14
C ILE A 46 -9.89 34.22 -4.52
N LEU A 47 -8.89 34.24 -5.41
CA LEU A 47 -9.02 34.74 -6.78
C LEU A 47 -9.98 33.88 -7.64
N GLY A 48 -10.03 32.57 -7.38
CA GLY A 48 -11.00 31.67 -8.01
C GLY A 48 -12.36 31.61 -7.30
N GLY A 49 -12.51 32.29 -6.16
CA GLY A 49 -13.73 32.33 -5.36
C GLY A 49 -14.76 33.33 -5.90
N ARG A 50 -15.87 33.49 -5.16
CA ARG A 50 -16.88 34.51 -5.47
C ARG A 50 -16.75 35.70 -4.52
N ASP A 51 -16.70 36.88 -5.11
CA ASP A 51 -16.93 38.19 -4.48
C ASP A 51 -16.13 38.50 -3.20
N ALA A 52 -14.81 38.55 -3.34
CA ALA A 52 -13.87 39.04 -2.32
C ALA A 52 -14.23 40.44 -1.72
N VAL A 53 -15.13 41.21 -2.33
CA VAL A 53 -15.63 42.48 -1.77
C VAL A 53 -16.37 42.25 -0.45
N GLN A 54 -16.96 41.07 -0.23
CA GLN A 54 -17.72 40.73 0.96
C GLN A 54 -16.86 40.25 2.14
N ILE A 55 -15.53 40.17 1.98
CA ILE A 55 -14.63 39.74 3.04
C ILE A 55 -14.44 40.90 4.03
N LEU A 56 -15.18 40.86 5.13
CA LEU A 56 -15.12 41.88 6.19
C LEU A 56 -13.88 41.75 7.08
N GLU A 57 -13.45 40.52 7.35
CA GLU A 57 -12.30 40.20 8.21
C GLU A 57 -11.23 39.42 7.43
N PRO A 58 -10.36 40.10 6.65
CA PRO A 58 -9.43 39.44 5.73
C PRO A 58 -8.47 38.48 6.42
N ARG A 59 -7.94 38.84 7.60
CA ARG A 59 -6.96 38.00 8.31
C ARG A 59 -7.57 36.67 8.76
N ASP A 60 -8.75 36.71 9.36
CA ASP A 60 -9.44 35.50 9.85
C ASP A 60 -9.86 34.60 8.69
N TYR A 61 -10.30 35.20 7.59
CA TYR A 61 -10.64 34.49 6.36
C TYR A 61 -9.40 33.79 5.75
N LEU A 62 -8.29 34.53 5.57
CA LEU A 62 -7.02 34.00 5.08
C LEU A 62 -6.49 32.87 5.97
N ALA A 63 -6.49 33.07 7.30
CA ALA A 63 -6.04 32.05 8.25
C ALA A 63 -6.89 30.78 8.17
N THR A 64 -8.19 30.90 7.90
CA THR A 64 -9.08 29.74 7.77
C THR A 64 -8.76 28.91 6.53
N ILE A 65 -8.59 29.56 5.37
CA ILE A 65 -8.19 28.87 4.14
C ILE A 65 -6.80 28.23 4.31
N ALA A 66 -5.84 29.00 4.81
CA ALA A 66 -4.47 28.56 4.98
C ALA A 66 -4.35 27.40 5.98
N ARG A 67 -5.11 27.40 7.10
CA ARG A 67 -5.18 26.25 8.02
C ARG A 67 -5.62 24.97 7.30
N GLY A 68 -6.66 25.06 6.49
CA GLY A 68 -7.15 23.92 5.71
C GLY A 68 -6.08 23.37 4.75
N LEU A 69 -5.38 24.26 4.04
CA LEU A 69 -4.29 23.89 3.15
C LEU A 69 -3.12 23.22 3.88
N VAL A 70 -2.72 23.75 5.04
CA VAL A 70 -1.67 23.17 5.89
C VAL A 70 -2.06 21.76 6.35
N ILE A 71 -3.30 21.57 6.82
CA ILE A 71 -3.79 20.25 7.27
C ILE A 71 -3.78 19.25 6.11
N ASP A 72 -4.24 19.65 4.93
CA ASP A 72 -4.25 18.75 3.76
C ASP A 72 -2.83 18.35 3.35
N ARG A 73 -1.88 19.30 3.37
CA ARG A 73 -0.46 19.03 3.09
C ARG A 73 0.13 18.05 4.09
N TYR A 74 -0.10 18.25 5.39
CA TYR A 74 0.37 17.30 6.41
C TYR A 74 -0.24 15.91 6.24
N ARG A 75 -1.53 15.81 5.92
CA ARG A 75 -2.19 14.53 5.65
C ARG A 75 -1.55 13.81 4.47
N ARG A 76 -1.30 14.51 3.36
CA ARG A 76 -0.61 13.93 2.19
C ARG A 76 0.80 13.48 2.52
N HIS A 77 1.57 14.34 3.20
CA HIS A 77 2.94 14.01 3.60
C HIS A 77 2.99 12.79 4.54
N ALA A 78 2.05 12.64 5.48
CA ALA A 78 1.98 11.48 6.35
C ALA A 78 1.76 10.17 5.56
N ILE A 79 0.90 10.20 4.54
CA ILE A 79 0.66 9.05 3.65
C ILE A 79 1.93 8.72 2.85
N GLU A 80 2.57 9.72 2.26
CA GLU A 80 3.81 9.52 1.50
C GLU A 80 4.93 8.93 2.37
N GLN A 81 5.09 9.41 3.61
CA GLN A 81 6.09 8.89 4.53
C GLN A 81 5.77 7.46 4.98
N ALA A 82 4.52 7.18 5.31
CA ALA A 82 4.09 5.81 5.64
C ALA A 82 4.36 4.85 4.47
N TYR A 83 4.11 5.29 3.23
CA TYR A 83 4.42 4.50 2.05
C TYR A 83 5.93 4.30 1.85
N LYS A 84 6.74 5.35 1.97
CA LYS A 84 8.21 5.24 1.89
C LYS A 84 8.77 4.30 2.96
N GLN A 85 8.23 4.38 4.18
CA GLN A 85 8.59 3.47 5.26
C GLN A 85 8.23 2.02 4.90
N SER A 86 7.02 1.77 4.38
CA SER A 86 6.62 0.42 3.95
C SER A 86 7.51 -0.13 2.83
N LEU A 87 8.04 0.72 1.95
CA LEU A 87 8.99 0.32 0.92
C LEU A 87 10.38 0.03 1.48
N ALA A 88 10.83 0.83 2.45
CA ALA A 88 12.12 0.64 3.11
C ALA A 88 12.14 -0.62 4.00
N GLU A 89 11.00 -1.00 4.58
CA GLU A 89 10.83 -2.21 5.37
C GLU A 89 10.67 -3.47 4.51
N ARG A 90 10.44 -3.33 3.20
CA ARG A 90 10.39 -4.51 2.33
C ARG A 90 11.79 -5.11 2.25
N PRO A 91 11.96 -6.41 2.54
CA PRO A 91 13.22 -7.08 2.27
C PRO A 91 13.56 -6.90 0.80
N GLU A 92 14.83 -6.64 0.51
CA GLU A 92 15.31 -6.60 -0.87
C GLU A 92 14.87 -7.89 -1.57
N ALA A 93 14.32 -7.74 -2.77
CA ALA A 93 13.92 -8.89 -3.57
C ALA A 93 15.19 -9.66 -3.97
N THR A 94 15.60 -10.60 -3.13
CA THR A 94 16.72 -11.48 -3.44
C THR A 94 16.24 -12.43 -4.52
N ALA A 95 16.81 -12.29 -5.71
CA ALA A 95 16.61 -13.28 -6.75
C ALA A 95 17.20 -14.61 -6.26
N ILE A 96 16.41 -15.67 -6.28
CA ILE A 96 16.91 -17.04 -6.04
C ILE A 96 18.01 -17.31 -7.07
N SER A 97 19.15 -17.86 -6.63
CA SER A 97 20.24 -18.21 -7.55
C SER A 97 19.77 -19.21 -8.61
N GLU A 98 20.40 -19.23 -9.79
CA GLU A 98 20.03 -20.21 -10.82
C GLU A 98 20.31 -21.65 -10.35
N GLU A 99 21.35 -21.83 -9.53
CA GLU A 99 21.66 -23.10 -8.87
C GLU A 99 20.55 -23.51 -7.90
N ASP A 100 20.11 -22.62 -7.02
CA ASP A 100 19.02 -22.88 -6.08
C ASP A 100 17.70 -23.17 -6.81
N LYS A 101 17.42 -22.45 -7.90
CA LYS A 101 16.26 -22.73 -8.78
C LYS A 101 16.35 -24.13 -9.38
N ALA A 102 17.52 -24.53 -9.87
CA ALA A 102 17.73 -25.86 -10.43
C ALA A 102 17.46 -26.93 -9.36
N ILE A 103 18.00 -26.77 -8.14
CA ILE A 103 17.76 -27.67 -7.00
C ILE A 103 16.27 -27.76 -6.68
N ILE A 104 15.56 -26.63 -6.62
CA ILE A 104 14.11 -26.61 -6.37
C ILE A 104 13.36 -27.39 -7.45
N ILE A 105 13.66 -27.14 -8.72
CA ILE A 105 12.99 -27.82 -9.85
C ILE A 105 13.28 -29.33 -9.82
N GLU A 106 14.53 -29.74 -9.62
CA GLU A 106 14.91 -31.15 -9.52
C GLU A 106 14.20 -31.85 -8.36
N THR A 107 14.13 -31.19 -7.20
CA THR A 107 13.41 -31.69 -6.02
C THR A 107 11.92 -31.87 -6.31
N LEU A 108 11.28 -30.89 -6.95
CA LEU A 108 9.86 -30.97 -7.32
C LEU A 108 9.60 -32.10 -8.31
N VAL A 109 10.48 -32.30 -9.29
CA VAL A 109 10.39 -33.43 -10.24
C VAL A 109 10.54 -34.78 -9.54
N ALA A 110 11.46 -34.89 -8.58
CA ALA A 110 11.63 -36.11 -7.78
C ALA A 110 10.37 -36.42 -6.94
N VAL A 111 9.80 -35.41 -6.28
CA VAL A 111 8.56 -35.53 -5.51
C VAL A 111 7.39 -35.95 -6.40
N ASP A 112 7.19 -35.33 -7.57
CA ASP A 112 6.11 -35.70 -8.47
C ASP A 112 6.22 -37.16 -8.95
N LYS A 113 7.44 -37.63 -9.26
CA LYS A 113 7.70 -39.02 -9.64
C LYS A 113 7.34 -40.00 -8.51
N ALA A 114 7.74 -39.71 -7.27
CA ALA A 114 7.41 -40.56 -6.14
C ALA A 114 5.91 -40.55 -5.82
N LEU A 115 5.23 -39.40 -5.92
CA LEU A 115 3.78 -39.36 -5.76
C LEU A 115 3.05 -40.13 -6.87
N CYS A 116 3.57 -40.12 -8.10
CA CYS A 116 3.03 -40.93 -9.20
C CYS A 116 3.16 -42.44 -8.93
N SER A 117 4.25 -42.91 -8.32
CA SER A 117 4.45 -44.33 -8.02
C SER A 117 3.48 -44.86 -6.93
N LEU A 118 2.98 -43.97 -6.06
CA LEU A 118 1.98 -44.30 -5.03
C LEU A 118 0.54 -44.45 -5.57
N GLY A 119 0.32 -44.11 -6.84
CA GLY A 119 -0.98 -44.17 -7.51
C GLY A 119 -1.82 -42.90 -7.38
N GLU A 120 -2.73 -42.71 -8.34
CA GLU A 120 -3.49 -41.46 -8.54
C GLU A 120 -4.25 -41.00 -7.29
N ARG A 121 -4.82 -41.92 -6.52
CA ARG A 121 -5.58 -41.60 -5.31
C ARG A 121 -4.69 -40.98 -4.22
N ALA A 122 -3.48 -41.51 -4.01
CA ALA A 122 -2.55 -40.98 -3.02
C ALA A 122 -2.07 -39.58 -3.42
N ARG A 123 -1.69 -39.41 -4.69
CA ARG A 123 -1.30 -38.12 -5.27
C ARG A 123 -2.40 -37.08 -5.12
N ARG A 124 -3.65 -37.41 -5.48
CA ARG A 124 -4.79 -36.48 -5.39
C ARG A 124 -5.09 -36.07 -3.94
N ILE A 125 -5.05 -37.00 -3.01
CA ILE A 125 -5.20 -36.71 -1.57
C ILE A 125 -4.11 -35.74 -1.09
N PHE A 126 -2.85 -35.98 -1.49
CA PHE A 126 -1.72 -35.13 -1.14
C PHE A 126 -1.87 -33.71 -1.69
N MET A 127 -2.23 -33.56 -2.98
CA MET A 127 -2.41 -32.25 -3.61
C MET A 127 -3.53 -31.44 -2.96
N LEU A 128 -4.67 -32.08 -2.66
CA LEU A 128 -5.79 -31.43 -1.98
C LEU A 128 -5.40 -30.91 -0.59
N SER A 129 -4.51 -31.62 0.11
CA SER A 129 -4.04 -31.19 1.44
C SER A 129 -2.96 -30.11 1.36
N GLN A 130 -1.92 -30.31 0.54
CA GLN A 130 -0.71 -29.48 0.57
C GLN A 130 -0.79 -28.26 -0.33
N ILE A 131 -1.55 -28.34 -1.43
CA ILE A 131 -1.68 -27.25 -2.41
C ILE A 131 -3.01 -26.52 -2.24
N GLU A 132 -4.12 -27.25 -2.09
CA GLU A 132 -5.44 -26.64 -1.92
C GLU A 132 -5.80 -26.34 -0.46
N GLY A 133 -4.98 -26.79 0.50
CA GLY A 133 -5.14 -26.49 1.93
C GLY A 133 -6.37 -27.13 2.59
N LEU A 134 -6.97 -28.16 1.98
CA LEU A 134 -8.14 -28.82 2.53
C LEU A 134 -7.80 -29.68 3.75
N THR A 135 -8.74 -29.70 4.71
CA THR A 135 -8.65 -30.60 5.86
C THR A 135 -8.90 -32.05 5.43
N TYR A 136 -8.36 -33.02 6.18
CA TYR A 136 -8.55 -34.43 5.85
C TYR A 136 -10.02 -34.87 5.83
N GLN A 137 -10.88 -34.23 6.62
CA GLN A 137 -12.33 -34.49 6.60
C GLN A 137 -12.96 -34.01 5.29
N GLN A 138 -12.64 -32.79 4.84
CA GLN A 138 -13.12 -32.27 3.55
C GLN A 138 -12.65 -33.15 2.38
N ILE A 139 -11.42 -33.64 2.42
CA ILE A 139 -10.88 -34.55 1.40
C ILE A 139 -11.64 -35.88 1.41
N ALA A 140 -11.92 -36.43 2.59
CA ALA A 140 -12.68 -37.68 2.75
C ALA A 140 -14.08 -37.56 2.14
N ASP A 141 -14.77 -36.45 2.42
CA ASP A 141 -16.10 -36.17 1.91
C ASP A 141 -16.09 -35.96 0.38
N GLN A 142 -15.14 -35.17 -0.14
CA GLN A 142 -15.01 -34.87 -1.56
C GLN A 142 -14.67 -36.11 -2.40
N LEU A 143 -13.78 -36.97 -1.91
CA LEU A 143 -13.36 -38.18 -2.61
C LEU A 143 -14.23 -39.41 -2.28
N ARG A 144 -15.23 -39.25 -1.39
CA ARG A 144 -16.12 -40.31 -0.90
C ARG A 144 -15.34 -41.52 -0.36
N VAL A 145 -14.34 -41.25 0.48
CA VAL A 145 -13.53 -42.26 1.17
C VAL A 145 -13.56 -42.03 2.67
N SER A 146 -13.13 -43.01 3.46
CA SER A 146 -13.05 -42.83 4.92
C SER A 146 -11.91 -41.88 5.29
N LEU A 147 -12.07 -41.16 6.41
CA LEU A 147 -10.99 -40.36 7.00
C LEU A 147 -9.72 -41.19 7.25
N THR A 148 -9.88 -42.46 7.64
CA THR A 148 -8.78 -43.41 7.84
C THR A 148 -8.02 -43.67 6.54
N THR A 149 -8.72 -43.76 5.41
CA THR A 149 -8.13 -43.91 4.08
C THR A 149 -7.28 -42.68 3.74
N VAL A 150 -7.81 -41.47 3.96
CA VAL A 150 -7.09 -40.21 3.75
C VAL A 150 -5.79 -40.17 4.57
N LYS A 151 -5.87 -40.45 5.87
CA LYS A 151 -4.71 -40.50 6.77
C LYS A 151 -3.66 -41.51 6.29
N LYS A 152 -4.08 -42.72 5.92
CA LYS A 152 -3.15 -43.78 5.44
C LYS A 152 -2.42 -43.37 4.17
N HIS A 153 -3.10 -42.74 3.22
CA HIS A 153 -2.48 -42.25 1.99
C HIS A 153 -1.56 -41.05 2.25
N MET A 154 -1.94 -40.13 3.13
CA MET A 154 -1.10 -38.99 3.52
C MET A 154 0.20 -39.43 4.21
N VAL A 155 0.13 -40.38 5.14
CA VAL A 155 1.33 -40.93 5.78
C VAL A 155 2.29 -41.49 4.74
N ARG A 156 1.80 -42.31 3.80
CA ARG A 156 2.62 -42.87 2.72
C ARG A 156 3.25 -41.79 1.84
N ALA A 157 2.45 -40.82 1.40
CA ALA A 157 2.93 -39.72 0.57
C ALA A 157 4.01 -38.89 1.27
N LEU A 158 3.79 -38.53 2.54
CA LEU A 158 4.76 -37.78 3.33
C LEU A 158 6.04 -38.58 3.58
N THR A 159 5.94 -39.89 3.82
CA THR A 159 7.12 -40.76 3.98
C THR A 159 7.99 -40.75 2.71
N GLU A 160 7.39 -40.92 1.53
CA GLU A 160 8.16 -40.86 0.27
C GLU A 160 8.81 -39.49 0.06
N CYS A 161 8.08 -38.40 0.32
CA CYS A 161 8.65 -37.05 0.23
C CYS A 161 9.81 -36.84 1.22
N SER A 162 9.71 -37.35 2.45
CA SER A 162 10.78 -37.28 3.45
C SER A 162 12.02 -38.07 3.03
N LEU A 163 11.86 -39.22 2.38
CA LEU A 163 13.00 -40.01 1.88
C LEU A 163 13.75 -39.26 0.77
N ILE A 164 13.03 -38.57 -0.13
CA ILE A 164 13.65 -37.74 -1.17
C ILE A 164 14.46 -36.60 -0.54
N MET A 165 13.87 -35.88 0.43
CA MET A 165 14.56 -34.78 1.11
C MET A 165 15.79 -35.23 1.91
N ALA A 166 15.83 -36.48 2.37
CA ALA A 166 17.00 -37.04 3.05
C ALA A 166 18.11 -37.53 2.10
N SER A 167 17.81 -37.59 0.79
CA SER A 167 18.74 -38.06 -0.25
C SER A 167 19.35 -36.93 -1.10
N LEU A 168 18.94 -35.69 -0.84
CA LEU A 168 19.48 -34.44 -1.39
C LEU A 168 20.51 -33.85 -0.42
#